data_AF-A0A9E8HLG2-F1
#
_entry.id   AF-A0A9E8HLG2-F1
#
_cell.length_a   1.000
_cell.length_b   1.000
_cell.length_c   1.000
_cell.angle_alpha   90.00
_cell.angle_beta   90.00
_cell.angle_gamma   90.00
#
_symmetry.space_group_name_H-M   'P 1'
#
loop_
_entity.id
_entity.type
_entity.pdbx_description
1 polymer ?
#
loop_
_entity_poly.entity_id
_entity_poly.type
_entity_poly.pdbx_seq_one_letter_code
_entity_poly.pdbx_strand_id
1 'polypeptide(L)'
;MRLTNKKGQEFFIGLLEVDGEFANISLGNKTVWTTLDAIDQQWYGDYSVIWSLPPYKSRVIKPGTVNDPEKWLSGQIQTVKATHLGTSGTKGVILRGGTTLEEKVKWFQQLVGLTPDGIAGALTLIHLNNFINPGTPTLIKESAQIESSGS
;
A
#
# COMPACT_ATOMS: atom_id res chain seq x y z
N MET A 1 -1.31 8.32 13.01
CA MET A 1 -2.00 9.59 12.65
C MET A 1 -2.13 10.43 13.91
N ARG A 2 -2.01 11.76 13.81
CA ARG A 2 -2.18 12.69 14.94
C ARG A 2 -3.56 13.33 14.86
N LEU A 3 -4.34 13.20 15.92
CA LEU A 3 -5.69 13.76 16.03
C LEU A 3 -5.77 14.72 17.23
N THR A 4 -6.76 15.59 17.24
CA THR A 4 -7.05 16.51 18.35
C THR A 4 -8.47 16.30 18.86
N ASN A 5 -8.62 16.05 20.15
CA ASN A 5 -9.95 15.90 20.76
C ASN A 5 -10.65 17.26 20.95
N LYS A 6 -11.94 17.25 21.34
CA LYS A 6 -12.74 18.47 21.57
C LYS A 6 -12.19 19.40 22.67
N LYS A 7 -11.25 18.92 23.51
CA LYS A 7 -10.57 19.72 24.54
C LYS A 7 -9.24 20.31 24.05
N GLY A 8 -8.92 20.16 22.76
CA GLY A 8 -7.65 20.63 22.18
C GLY A 8 -6.45 19.73 22.49
N GLN A 9 -6.66 18.52 23.04
CA GLN A 9 -5.56 17.62 23.39
C GLN A 9 -5.20 16.74 22.20
N GLU A 10 -3.92 16.70 21.86
CA GLU A 10 -3.39 15.83 20.81
C GLU A 10 -3.26 14.39 21.29
N PHE A 11 -3.56 13.44 20.41
CA PHE A 11 -3.33 12.01 20.62
C PHE A 11 -3.01 11.31 19.30
N PHE A 12 -2.45 10.11 19.39
CA PHE A 12 -2.08 9.32 18.23
C PHE A 12 -2.95 8.08 18.10
N ILE A 13 -3.34 7.77 16.87
CA ILE A 13 -3.97 6.49 16.50
C ILE A 13 -3.15 5.78 15.44
N GLY A 14 -3.17 4.45 15.45
CA GLY A 14 -2.81 3.64 14.28
C GLY A 14 -4.05 3.41 13.43
N LEU A 15 -3.99 3.61 12.12
CA LEU A 15 -5.04 3.18 11.20
C LEU A 15 -4.61 1.83 10.64
N LEU A 16 -5.41 0.80 10.90
CA LEU A 16 -5.03 -0.60 10.65
C LEU A 16 -5.77 -1.18 9.45
N GLU A 17 -7.05 -0.87 9.32
CA GLU A 17 -7.94 -1.35 8.25
C GLU A 17 -9.03 -0.30 7.99
N VAL A 18 -9.53 -0.26 6.77
CA VAL A 18 -10.61 0.58 6.27
C VAL A 18 -11.50 -0.33 5.44
N ASP A 19 -12.77 -0.38 5.81
CA ASP A 19 -13.82 -1.16 5.19
C ASP A 19 -15.02 -0.25 4.96
N GLY A 20 -15.20 0.18 3.71
CA GLY A 20 -16.17 1.20 3.34
C GLY A 20 -15.97 2.51 4.12
N GLU A 21 -16.98 2.91 4.88
CA GLU A 21 -16.97 4.14 5.70
C GLU A 21 -16.41 3.93 7.10
N PHE A 22 -15.97 2.71 7.43
CA PHE A 22 -15.45 2.35 8.74
C PHE A 22 -13.95 2.11 8.69
N ALA A 23 -13.30 2.41 9.80
CA ALA A 23 -11.88 2.23 10.02
C ALA A 23 -11.65 1.47 11.31
N ASN A 24 -10.82 0.44 11.23
CA ASN A 24 -10.27 -0.23 12.39
C ASN A 24 -9.01 0.52 12.83
N ILE A 25 -9.03 1.04 14.06
CA ILE A 25 -7.96 1.88 14.60
C ILE A 25 -7.36 1.29 15.87
N SER A 26 -6.07 1.50 16.07
CA SER A 26 -5.34 1.29 17.32
C SER A 26 -5.39 2.57 18.15
N LEU A 27 -5.89 2.47 19.38
CA LEU A 27 -5.87 3.52 20.40
C LEU A 27 -5.28 2.94 21.69
N GLY A 28 -4.00 3.25 21.94
CA GLY A 28 -3.23 2.58 23.00
C GLY A 28 -3.14 1.07 22.73
N ASN A 29 -3.57 0.26 23.69
CA ASN A 29 -3.55 -1.21 23.60
C ASN A 29 -4.87 -1.81 23.09
N LYS A 30 -5.80 -0.97 22.63
CA LYS A 30 -7.10 -1.42 22.13
C LYS A 30 -7.20 -1.18 20.63
N THR A 31 -7.92 -2.07 19.98
CA THR A 31 -8.30 -1.95 18.58
C THR A 31 -9.81 -1.75 18.52
N VAL A 32 -10.26 -0.68 17.86
CA VAL A 32 -11.67 -0.28 17.82
C VAL A 32 -12.08 0.13 16.41
N TRP A 33 -13.31 -0.21 16.02
CA TRP A 33 -13.90 0.31 14.79
C TRP A 33 -14.50 1.69 15.04
N THR A 34 -14.28 2.61 14.11
CA THR A 34 -14.85 3.97 14.09
C THR A 34 -15.24 4.34 12.65
N THR A 35 -15.98 5.42 12.45
CA THR A 35 -16.23 5.96 11.10
C THR A 35 -15.05 6.80 10.60
N LEU A 36 -14.85 6.84 9.29
CA LEU A 36 -13.89 7.74 8.65
C LEU A 36 -14.22 9.21 8.92
N ASP A 37 -15.51 9.57 8.94
CA ASP A 37 -15.97 10.92 9.26
C ASP A 37 -15.55 11.36 10.68
N ALA A 38 -15.61 10.46 11.67
CA ALA A 38 -15.16 10.76 13.03
C ALA A 38 -13.65 11.00 13.13
N ILE A 39 -12.86 10.37 12.24
CA ILE A 39 -11.42 10.62 12.12
C ILE A 39 -11.19 11.98 11.45
N ASP A 40 -11.88 12.25 10.34
CA ASP A 40 -11.74 13.47 9.54
C ASP A 40 -12.02 14.74 10.35
N GLN A 41 -13.09 14.72 11.15
CA GLN A 41 -13.45 15.84 12.04
C GLN A 41 -12.35 16.21 13.07
N GLN A 42 -11.40 15.31 13.34
CA GLN A 42 -10.37 15.47 14.36
C GLN A 42 -8.96 15.46 13.77
N TRP A 43 -8.82 15.35 12.44
CA TRP A 43 -7.54 15.16 11.75
C TRP A 43 -7.19 16.38 10.92
N TYR A 44 -6.02 16.96 11.19
CA TYR A 44 -5.51 18.15 10.49
C TYR A 44 -4.44 17.84 9.44
N GLY A 45 -4.33 16.58 9.00
CA GLY A 45 -3.48 16.17 7.88
C GLY A 45 -2.15 15.49 8.24
N ASP A 46 -1.77 15.40 9.52
CA ASP A 46 -0.51 14.77 9.91
C ASP A 46 -0.61 13.25 10.09
N TYR A 47 0.19 12.52 9.34
CA TYR A 47 0.35 11.07 9.48
C TYR A 47 1.79 10.63 9.21
N SER A 48 2.17 9.51 9.84
CA SER A 48 3.41 8.80 9.56
C SER A 48 3.04 7.37 9.18
N VAL A 49 3.58 6.89 8.06
CA VAL A 49 3.43 5.50 7.65
C VAL A 49 4.62 4.71 8.21
N ILE A 50 4.35 3.63 8.94
CA ILE A 50 5.39 2.68 9.34
C ILE A 50 5.59 1.71 8.18
N TRP A 51 6.77 1.75 7.56
CA TRP A 51 7.12 0.97 6.38
C TRP A 51 8.32 0.05 6.68
N SER A 52 8.35 -1.12 6.06
CA SER A 52 9.55 -1.97 6.06
C SER A 52 10.56 -1.42 5.05
N LEU A 53 11.77 -1.11 5.55
CA LEU A 53 12.91 -0.75 4.71
C LEU A 53 13.13 -1.82 3.63
N PRO A 54 13.24 -1.46 2.34
CA PRO A 54 13.72 -2.35 1.33
C PRO A 54 15.06 -2.96 1.74
N PRO A 55 15.35 -4.20 1.35
CA PRO A 55 16.55 -4.90 1.78
C PRO A 55 17.85 -4.15 1.44
N TYR A 56 17.88 -3.41 0.34
CA TYR A 56 19.03 -2.58 -0.06
C TYR A 56 19.28 -1.37 0.87
N LYS A 57 18.32 -0.99 1.72
CA LYS A 57 18.49 0.02 2.78
C LYS A 57 18.64 -0.59 4.19
N SER A 58 18.55 -1.92 4.30
CA SER A 58 18.70 -2.63 5.57
C SER A 58 20.17 -2.73 5.96
N ARG A 59 20.50 -2.48 7.23
CA ARG A 59 21.82 -2.82 7.79
C ARG A 59 21.99 -4.33 8.00
N VAL A 60 20.90 -5.08 7.96
CA VAL A 60 20.87 -6.54 8.10
C VAL A 60 20.64 -7.16 6.73
N ILE A 61 21.71 -7.69 6.14
CA ILE A 61 21.68 -8.40 4.85
C ILE A 61 21.74 -9.91 5.14
N LYS A 62 20.72 -10.66 4.71
CA LYS A 62 20.73 -12.13 4.77
C LYS A 62 21.34 -12.70 3.48
N PRO A 63 21.98 -13.89 3.50
CA PRO A 63 22.39 -14.57 2.27
C PRO A 63 21.21 -14.68 1.28
N GLY A 64 21.45 -14.33 0.01
CA GLY A 64 20.41 -14.28 -1.03
C GLY A 64 19.65 -12.95 -1.17
N THR A 65 19.94 -11.95 -0.32
CA THR A 65 19.33 -10.61 -0.42
C THR A 65 19.85 -9.84 -1.64
N VAL A 66 18.94 -9.26 -2.43
CA VAL A 66 19.29 -8.32 -3.50
C VAL A 66 19.56 -6.95 -2.89
N ASN A 67 20.84 -6.53 -2.89
CA ASN A 67 21.28 -5.25 -2.34
C ASN A 67 21.38 -4.13 -3.38
N ASP A 68 21.20 -4.46 -4.65
CA ASP A 68 21.14 -3.48 -5.73
C ASP A 68 19.72 -2.87 -5.79
N PRO A 69 19.56 -1.56 -5.61
CA PRO A 69 18.24 -0.92 -5.56
C PRO A 69 17.42 -1.11 -6.84
N GLU A 70 18.05 -1.01 -8.00
CA GLU A 70 17.39 -1.10 -9.30
C GLU A 70 16.92 -2.53 -9.59
N LYS A 71 17.76 -3.52 -9.31
CA LYS A 71 17.46 -4.93 -9.45
C LYS A 71 16.37 -5.37 -8.46
N TRP A 72 16.42 -4.90 -7.22
CA TRP A 72 15.37 -5.16 -6.24
C TRP A 72 14.04 -4.59 -6.74
N LEU A 73 14.01 -3.32 -7.15
CA LEU A 73 12.81 -2.63 -7.59
C LEU A 73 12.22 -3.26 -8.85
N SER A 74 13.05 -3.55 -9.85
CA SER A 74 12.60 -4.25 -11.06
C SER A 74 12.04 -5.64 -10.74
N GLY A 75 12.66 -6.37 -9.81
CA GLY A 75 12.18 -7.68 -9.38
C GLY A 75 10.82 -7.60 -8.70
N GLN A 76 10.63 -6.64 -7.81
CA GLN A 76 9.35 -6.40 -7.14
C GLN A 76 8.23 -6.08 -8.14
N ILE A 77 8.46 -5.14 -9.08
CA ILE A 77 7.46 -4.78 -10.11
C ILE A 77 7.15 -5.97 -11.03
N GLN A 78 8.13 -6.83 -11.31
CA GLN A 78 7.91 -8.04 -12.08
C GLN A 78 7.02 -9.05 -11.34
N THR A 79 7.17 -9.19 -10.02
CA THR A 79 6.25 -9.97 -9.19
C THR A 79 4.83 -9.42 -9.25
N VAL A 80 4.64 -8.09 -9.14
CA VAL A 80 3.34 -7.43 -9.31
C VAL A 80 2.70 -7.78 -10.66
N LYS A 81 3.47 -7.67 -11.75
CA LYS A 81 3.01 -8.04 -13.10
C LYS A 81 2.58 -9.51 -13.17
N ALA A 82 3.38 -10.42 -12.63
CA ALA A 82 3.08 -11.85 -12.65
C ALA A 82 1.78 -12.18 -11.88
N THR A 83 1.59 -11.59 -10.70
CA THR A 83 0.39 -11.77 -9.88
C THR A 83 -0.86 -11.20 -10.58
N HIS A 84 -0.77 -10.00 -11.18
CA HIS A 84 -1.90 -9.37 -11.86
C HIS A 84 -2.33 -10.11 -13.15
N LEU A 85 -1.37 -10.67 -13.89
CA LEU A 85 -1.65 -11.48 -15.09
C LEU A 85 -2.24 -12.85 -14.76
N GLY A 86 -1.98 -13.39 -13.56
CA GLY A 86 -2.57 -14.65 -13.11
C GLY A 86 -4.06 -14.54 -12.77
N THR A 87 -4.56 -13.35 -12.43
CA THR A 87 -5.97 -13.09 -12.06
C THR A 87 -6.80 -12.48 -13.19
N SER A 88 -6.20 -11.85 -14.20
CA SER A 88 -6.91 -11.26 -15.34
C SER A 88 -6.64 -12.04 -16.62
N GLY A 89 -7.65 -12.76 -17.14
CA GLY A 89 -7.63 -13.42 -18.45
C GLY A 89 -7.61 -12.46 -19.66
N THR A 90 -7.31 -11.18 -19.45
CA THR A 90 -7.38 -10.12 -20.45
C THR A 90 -6.08 -9.98 -21.23
N LYS A 91 -6.13 -10.49 -22.46
CA LYS A 91 -5.17 -10.22 -23.53
C LYS A 91 -4.97 -8.71 -23.75
N GLY A 92 -3.70 -8.28 -23.72
CA GLY A 92 -3.17 -7.49 -24.85
C GLY A 92 -2.72 -6.05 -24.59
N VAL A 93 -3.22 -5.31 -23.60
CA VAL A 93 -2.93 -3.86 -23.52
C VAL A 93 -2.03 -3.46 -22.34
N ILE A 94 -2.11 -4.14 -21.19
CA ILE A 94 -1.32 -3.80 -19.97
C ILE A 94 0.13 -4.34 -20.03
N LEU A 95 0.47 -5.12 -21.07
CA LEU A 95 1.69 -5.93 -21.15
C LEU A 95 2.98 -5.15 -21.46
N ARG A 96 2.91 -3.87 -21.85
CA ARG A 96 4.12 -3.06 -22.16
C ARG A 96 4.42 -2.05 -21.06
N GLY A 97 4.63 -2.50 -19.83
CA GLY A 97 5.49 -1.72 -18.93
C GLY A 97 6.90 -1.78 -19.51
N GLY A 98 7.45 -0.62 -19.90
CA GLY A 98 8.61 -0.50 -20.78
C GLY A 98 9.88 -1.24 -20.33
N THR A 99 10.91 -1.19 -21.17
CA THR A 99 12.14 -1.96 -20.97
C THR A 99 13.00 -1.36 -19.85
N THR A 100 12.92 -0.05 -19.66
CA THR A 100 13.66 0.69 -18.64
C THR A 100 13.02 0.57 -17.26
N LEU A 101 13.81 0.77 -16.20
CA LEU A 101 13.29 0.79 -14.84
C LEU A 101 12.27 1.92 -14.64
N GLU A 102 12.54 3.10 -15.18
CA GLU A 102 11.64 4.26 -15.09
C GLU A 102 10.25 3.94 -15.66
N GLU A 103 10.18 3.33 -16.85
CA GLU A 103 8.90 2.95 -17.46
C GLU A 103 8.17 1.86 -16.65
N LYS A 104 8.90 0.94 -16.03
CA LYS A 104 8.32 -0.05 -15.11
C LYS A 104 7.72 0.63 -13.87
N VAL A 105 8.40 1.64 -13.33
CA VAL A 105 7.90 2.43 -12.19
C VAL A 105 6.66 3.22 -12.60
N LYS A 106 6.67 3.91 -13.75
CA LYS A 106 5.51 4.63 -14.28
C LYS A 106 4.31 3.72 -14.48
N TRP A 107 4.53 2.53 -15.05
CA TRP A 107 3.49 1.51 -15.21
C TRP A 107 2.89 1.10 -13.86
N PHE A 108 3.72 0.86 -12.85
CA PHE A 108 3.24 0.51 -11.51
C PHE A 108 2.46 1.66 -10.86
N GLN A 109 2.97 2.89 -10.96
CA GLN A 109 2.30 4.08 -10.46
C GLN A 109 0.92 4.25 -11.09
N GLN A 110 0.79 4.06 -12.40
CA GLN A 110 -0.51 4.06 -13.09
C GLN A 110 -1.45 2.98 -12.55
N LEU A 111 -0.94 1.75 -12.36
CA LEU A 111 -1.72 0.64 -11.84
C LEU A 111 -2.34 0.95 -10.46
N VAL A 112 -1.61 1.64 -9.59
CA VAL A 112 -2.06 1.97 -8.22
C VAL A 112 -2.63 3.39 -8.07
N GLY A 113 -2.87 4.10 -9.19
CA GLY A 113 -3.49 5.43 -9.18
C GLY A 113 -2.59 6.59 -8.73
N LEU A 114 -1.27 6.42 -8.75
CA LEU A 114 -0.29 7.49 -8.48
C LEU A 114 0.07 8.25 -9.76
N THR A 115 0.58 9.48 -9.61
CA THR A 115 1.20 10.22 -10.72
C THR A 115 2.41 9.45 -11.27
N PRO A 116 2.46 9.15 -12.58
CA PRO A 116 3.53 8.36 -13.18
C PRO A 116 4.78 9.19 -13.47
N ASP A 117 5.45 9.65 -12.41
CA ASP A 117 6.70 10.41 -12.50
C ASP A 117 7.94 9.52 -12.74
N GLY A 118 7.83 8.20 -12.57
CA GLY A 118 8.92 7.24 -12.73
C GLY A 118 9.86 7.16 -11.53
N ILE A 119 9.54 7.85 -10.43
CA ILE A 119 10.35 7.92 -9.22
C ILE A 119 9.77 6.96 -8.17
N ALA A 120 10.58 6.02 -7.71
CA ALA A 120 10.23 5.14 -6.60
C ALA A 120 10.39 5.85 -5.24
N GLY A 121 9.62 6.93 -5.05
CA GLY A 121 9.49 7.65 -3.79
C GLY A 121 8.76 6.85 -2.72
N ALA A 122 8.56 7.45 -1.56
CA ALA A 122 7.96 6.76 -0.40
C ALA A 122 6.60 6.12 -0.72
N LEU A 123 5.70 6.85 -1.39
CA LEU A 123 4.37 6.35 -1.76
C LEU A 123 4.47 5.16 -2.71
N THR A 124 5.28 5.25 -3.77
CA THR A 124 5.51 4.16 -4.71
C THR A 124 6.00 2.90 -4.00
N LEU A 125 6.96 3.03 -3.07
CA LEU A 125 7.49 1.89 -2.30
C LEU A 125 6.48 1.29 -1.32
N ILE A 126 5.63 2.12 -0.71
CA ILE A 126 4.54 1.66 0.18
C ILE A 126 3.55 0.79 -0.61
N HIS A 127 3.06 1.28 -1.74
CA HIS A 127 2.14 0.51 -2.59
C HIS A 127 2.78 -0.80 -3.07
N LEU A 128 4.06 -0.77 -3.43
CA LEU A 128 4.78 -1.94 -3.93
C LEU A 128 4.89 -3.03 -2.85
N ASN A 129 5.21 -2.64 -1.61
CA ASN A 129 5.27 -3.57 -0.48
C ASN A 129 3.91 -4.20 -0.16
N ASN A 130 2.84 -3.40 -0.16
CA ASN A 130 1.48 -3.88 0.11
C ASN A 130 1.02 -4.92 -0.93
N PHE A 131 1.42 -4.75 -2.20
CA PHE A 131 1.04 -5.66 -3.29
C PHE A 131 1.74 -7.03 -3.19
N ILE A 132 3.00 -7.05 -2.76
CA ILE A 132 3.87 -8.25 -2.85
C ILE A 132 3.82 -9.10 -1.58
N ASN A 133 3.41 -8.50 -0.46
CA ASN A 133 3.30 -9.21 0.80
C ASN A 133 1.82 -9.28 1.24
N PRO A 134 1.02 -10.19 0.66
CA PRO A 134 -0.41 -10.32 0.96
C PRO A 134 -0.72 -10.72 2.41
N GLY A 135 0.30 -11.07 3.21
CA GLY A 135 0.18 -11.24 4.67
C GLY A 135 0.39 -9.95 5.47
N THR A 136 0.64 -8.82 4.80
CA THR A 136 0.71 -7.50 5.45
C THR A 136 -0.70 -6.93 5.51
N PRO A 137 -1.17 -6.43 6.67
CA PRO A 137 -2.46 -5.76 6.75
C PRO A 137 -2.50 -4.61 5.74
N THR A 138 -3.41 -4.70 4.75
CA THR A 138 -3.66 -3.59 3.84
C THR A 138 -4.62 -2.62 4.51
N LEU A 139 -4.35 -1.33 4.31
CA LEU A 139 -5.20 -0.30 4.90
C LEU A 139 -6.63 -0.38 4.37
N ILE A 140 -6.84 -0.81 3.13
CA ILE A 140 -8.17 -0.95 2.54
C ILE A 140 -8.42 -2.43 2.36
N LYS A 141 -9.59 -2.90 2.81
CA LYS A 141 -10.09 -4.22 2.46
C LYS A 141 -10.84 -4.10 1.14
N GLU A 142 -10.31 -4.72 0.10
CA GLU A 142 -11.09 -4.81 -1.15
C GLU A 142 -12.27 -5.75 -0.89
N SER A 143 -13.49 -5.22 -1.04
CA SER A 143 -14.71 -5.97 -0.81
C SER A 143 -14.73 -7.13 -1.82
N ALA A 144 -14.53 -8.36 -1.34
CA ALA A 144 -14.80 -9.53 -2.15
C ALA A 144 -16.27 -9.45 -2.60
N GLN A 145 -16.49 -9.18 -3.89
CA GLN A 145 -17.80 -9.27 -4.52
C GLN A 145 -18.26 -10.72 -4.38
N ILE A 146 -19.05 -11.00 -3.34
CA ILE A 146 -19.81 -12.24 -3.25
C ILE A 146 -20.97 -12.06 -4.22
N GLU A 147 -20.83 -12.60 -5.43
CA GLU A 147 -21.96 -12.82 -6.32
C GLU A 147 -22.99 -13.67 -5.57
N SER A 148 -24.06 -13.03 -5.12
CA SER A 148 -25.27 -13.72 -4.71
C SER A 148 -25.89 -14.34 -5.97
N SER A 149 -25.54 -15.58 -6.27
CA SER A 149 -26.36 -16.42 -7.15
C SER A 149 -27.63 -16.76 -6.40
N GLY A 150 -28.64 -15.92 -6.57
CA GLY A 150 -30.02 -16.29 -6.33
C GLY A 150 -30.52 -17.17 -7.47
N SER A 151 -30.98 -18.36 -7.13
CA SER A 151 -32.14 -19.06 -7.73
C SER A 151 -32.52 -20.23 -6.84
#